data_AF-A0A7J4Q631-F1
#
_entry.id   AF-A0A7J4Q631-F1
#
_cell.length_a   1.000
_cell.length_b   1.000
_cell.length_c   1.000
_cell.angle_alpha   90.00
_cell.angle_beta   90.00
_cell.angle_gamma   90.00
#
_symmetry.space_group_name_H-M   'P 1'
#
loop_
_entity.id
_entity.type
_entity.pdbx_description
1 polymer ?
#
loop_
_entity_poly.entity_id
_entity_poly.type
_entity_poly.pdbx_seq_one_letter_code
_entity_poly.pdbx_strand_id
1 'polypeptide(L)' 'SASGTKKVLAKEEELQESIIRAGFHPIKRDSDYNHLETVLIDVKDMAAIIPLQY' A
#
# COMPACT_ATOMS: atom_id res chain seq x y z
N SER A 1 -23.39 -3.36 -5.37
CA SER A 1 -22.42 -2.29 -5.64
C SER A 1 -22.64 -1.16 -4.66
N ALA A 2 -21.76 -0.96 -3.68
CA ALA A 2 -21.91 0.15 -2.73
C ALA A 2 -21.66 1.48 -3.47
N SER A 3 -22.75 2.19 -3.75
CA SER A 3 -22.81 3.41 -4.56
C SER A 3 -22.70 4.64 -3.66
N GLY A 4 -21.50 4.94 -3.16
CA GLY A 4 -21.33 6.10 -2.27
C GLY A 4 -19.90 6.60 -2.01
N THR A 5 -18.85 5.92 -2.46
CA THR A 5 -17.48 6.42 -2.28
C THR A 5 -17.03 7.16 -3.54
N LYS A 6 -16.71 8.46 -3.39
CA LYS A 6 -15.98 9.17 -4.44
C LYS A 6 -14.62 8.47 -4.57
N LYS A 7 -14.30 7.95 -5.75
CA LYS A 7 -12.99 7.31 -5.99
C LYS A 7 -11.91 8.36 -5.76
N VAL A 8 -11.30 8.36 -4.58
CA VAL A 8 -10.08 9.11 -4.34
C VAL A 8 -8.98 8.32 -5.04
N LEU A 9 -8.42 8.93 -6.08
CA LEU A 9 -7.25 8.36 -6.74
C LEU A 9 -6.06 8.63 -5.82
N ALA A 10 -5.49 7.58 -5.26
CA ALA A 10 -4.19 7.64 -4.61
C ALA A 10 -3.11 7.42 -5.68
N LYS A 11 -1.97 8.11 -5.54
CA LYS A 11 -0.76 7.69 -6.25
C LYS A 11 -0.30 6.36 -5.68
N GLU A 12 0.48 5.62 -6.47
CA GLU A 12 1.06 4.36 -6.03
C GLU A 12 1.90 4.55 -4.76
N GLU A 13 2.65 5.64 -4.66
CA GLU A 13 3.48 6.01 -3.51
C GLU A 13 2.63 6.13 -2.23
N GLU A 14 1.53 6.88 -2.27
CA GLU A 14 0.61 7.08 -1.14
C GLU A 14 -0.03 5.75 -0.69
N LEU A 15 -0.33 4.87 -1.65
CA LEU A 15 -0.86 3.55 -1.37
C LEU A 15 0.20 2.67 -0.69
N GLN A 16 1.44 2.65 -1.21
CA GLN A 16 2.54 1.92 -0.59
C GLN A 16 2.82 2.44 0.82
N GLU A 17 2.85 3.76 1.03
CA GLU A 17 3.05 4.36 2.35
C GLU A 17 1.98 3.91 3.33
N SER A 18 0.71 3.92 2.91
CA SER A 18 -0.41 3.50 3.75
C SER A 18 -0.30 2.02 4.15
N ILE A 19 0.10 1.15 3.21
CA ILE A 19 0.31 -0.28 3.46
C ILE A 19 1.46 -0.48 4.45
N ILE A 20 2.59 0.20 4.24
CA ILE A 20 3.78 0.09 5.10
C ILE A 20 3.48 0.64 6.50
N ARG A 21 2.81 1.79 6.61
CA ARG A 21 2.41 2.38 7.89
C ARG A 21 1.49 1.46 8.69
N ALA A 22 0.69 0.62 8.01
CA ALA A 22 -0.15 -0.37 8.65
C ALA A 22 0.60 -1.66 9.05
N GLY A 23 1.91 -1.77 8.79
CA GLY A 23 2.71 -2.95 9.14
C GLY A 23 2.78 -4.02 8.06
N PHE A 24 2.26 -3.75 6.85
CA PHE A 24 2.21 -4.70 5.76
C PHE A 24 3.28 -4.43 4.69
N HIS A 25 3.54 -5.44 3.85
CA HIS A 25 4.44 -5.31 2.70
C HIS A 25 3.64 -5.08 1.40
N PRO A 26 3.85 -3.96 0.68
CA PRO A 26 3.19 -3.73 -0.61
C PRO A 26 3.64 -4.74 -1.66
N ILE A 27 2.67 -5.27 -2.43
CA ILE A 27 2.90 -6.18 -3.55
C ILE A 27 1.97 -5.80 -4.69
N LYS A 28 2.53 -5.56 -5.88
CA LYS A 28 1.76 -5.38 -7.11
C LYS A 28 1.28 -6.73 -7.63
N ARG A 29 0.07 -6.73 -8.16
CA ARG A 29 -0.54 -7.92 -8.76
C ARG A 29 -1.41 -7.54 -9.95
N ASP A 30 -1.55 -8.47 -10.88
CA ASP A 30 -2.54 -8.38 -11.95
C ASP A 30 -3.93 -8.82 -11.44
N SER A 31 -4.91 -8.81 -12.34
CA SER A 31 -6.30 -9.22 -12.04
C SER A 31 -6.43 -10.71 -11.69
N ASP A 32 -5.46 -11.54 -12.08
CA ASP A 32 -5.38 -12.97 -11.79
C ASP A 32 -4.60 -13.24 -10.49
N TYR A 33 -4.23 -12.19 -9.75
CA TYR A 33 -3.45 -12.22 -8.51
C TYR A 33 -2.02 -12.72 -8.69
N ASN A 34 -1.49 -12.76 -9.91
CA ASN A 34 -0.09 -13.06 -10.12
C ASN A 34 0.76 -11.89 -9.62
N HIS A 35 1.86 -12.20 -8.95
CA HIS A 35 2.77 -11.18 -8.44
C HIS A 35 3.50 -10.51 -9.61
N LEU A 36 3.53 -9.19 -9.58
CA LEU A 36 4.28 -8.35 -10.50
C LEU A 36 5.50 -7.78 -9.77
N GLU A 37 6.49 -7.35 -10.54
CA GLU A 37 7.64 -6.62 -10.00
C GLU A 37 7.15 -5.41 -9.18
N THR A 38 7.58 -5.35 -7.93
CA THR A 38 7.19 -4.29 -7.00
C THR A 38 8.42 -3.49 -6.60
N VAL A 39 8.51 -2.27 -7.11
CA VAL A 39 9.52 -1.30 -6.67
C VAL A 39 8.98 -0.61 -5.42
N LEU A 40 9.62 -0.86 -4.29
CA LEU A 40 9.24 -0.27 -3.01
C LEU A 40 9.75 1.17 -2.90
N ILE A 41 8.92 2.04 -2.34
CA ILE A 41 9.33 3.40 -1.98
C ILE A 41 10.27 3.38 -0.76
N ASP A 42 11.25 4.29 -0.76
CA ASP A 42 12.12 4.54 0.39
C ASP A 42 11.37 5.39 1.41
N VAL A 43 10.67 4.73 2.34
CA VAL A 43 10.00 5.40 3.47
C VAL A 43 11.01 5.65 4.58
N LYS A 44 11.75 6.76 4.45
CA LYS A 44 12.52 7.35 5.55
C LYS A 44 11.64 8.30 6.35
N ASP A 45 11.84 8.33 7.66
CA ASP A 45 11.22 9.29 8.58
C ASP A 45 9.72 9.05 8.90
N MET A 46 9.35 7.81 9.19
CA MET A 46 8.06 7.54 9.83
C MET A 46 8.08 8.03 11.29
N ALA A 47 7.23 8.99 11.63
CA ALA A 47 7.14 9.55 12.99
C ALA A 47 6.73 8.51 14.05
N ALA A 48 6.14 7.39 13.64
CA ALA A 48 5.68 6.31 14.51
C ALA A 48 6.30 4.98 14.09
N ILE A 49 6.47 4.09 15.07
CA ILE A 49 6.97 2.72 14.84
C ILE A 49 5.93 1.96 14.01
N ILE A 50 6.38 1.33 12.93
CA ILE A 50 5.55 0.46 12.10
C ILE A 50 5.17 -0.78 12.94
N PRO A 51 3.88 -1.13 13.05
CA PRO A 51 3.47 -2.30 13.82
C PRO A 51 4.02 -3.58 13.18
N LEU A 52 4.45 -4.52 14.02
CA LEU A 52 4.87 -5.86 13.57
C LEU A 52 3.64 -6.73 13.35
N GLN A 53 3.57 -7.38 12.20
CA GLN A 53 2.58 -8.41 11.95
C GLN A 53 3.02 -9.72 12.65
N TYR A 54 2.15 -10.29 13.47
CA TYR A 54 2.33 -11.61 14.12
C TYR A 54 1.57 -12.70 13.36
#